data_AF-A0A101KRR5-F1
#
_entry.id   AF-A0A101KRR5-F1
#
_cell.length_a   1.000
_cell.length_b   1.000
_cell.length_c   1.000
_cell.angle_alpha   90.00
_cell.angle_beta   90.00
_cell.angle_gamma   90.00
#
_symmetry.space_group_name_H-M   'P 1'
#
loop_
_entity.id
_entity.type
_entity.pdbx_description
1 polymer ?
#
loop_
_entity_poly.entity_id
_entity_poly.type
_entity_poly.pdbx_seq_one_letter_code
_entity_poly.pdbx_strand_id
1 'polypeptide(L)'
;MATIHQIGPFRLDAETGIVFRNAEPLALGQRAVALLRVLVERAGAPVSKAALMDAAWFGLAVEESNLTAQIAALRRVFEEEPGGERWIETLPRRGYRFVGPVVATRNPTREEGTDVQPALLIPDGPSLAVLPFVNMSGDPEQEYFSDGITEDIITDLSKVSTLNVLSRNTTFTFKGKAVEIGQLAQRLKVGYVIEGSVRKAGGRVRITAQLIDASKDSHVWGERYDRELKDIFALQDEIAQAIVAALKIRLLPAEKKAIESRSTQDPEAYRLYLQGRYYRTQQGARNLEIAVRFCRRALEIDPDYARAWALAALCQAGLHFRGRSEESGLSAAEKALALDPTLAEAYTARGRALAEMGRFDEALAAQEESLRLEPDSFEVRVNVGAICLYLGRYEDAIEHSERATQLFEADYWAPCIAADCYRLLGRHDELSTAARRILERVEREIALHPDNARAMAIGAISLAHLGEKARAKEWAARALTIEPDDVMDHHNIACAFAQMGELDQAIDLLETCVRRVPPKHLTWITREPDLMPLHGHPRYQALIAREEARLAATTTGQASEAG
;
A
#
# COMPACT_ATOMS: atom_id res chain seq x y z
N MET A 1 -19.99 21.09 4.51
CA MET A 1 -20.26 22.05 3.41
C MET A 1 -19.00 22.88 3.22
N ALA A 2 -18.17 22.53 2.24
CA ALA A 2 -16.93 23.25 1.95
C ALA A 2 -17.26 24.70 1.56
N THR A 3 -16.73 25.67 2.32
CA THR A 3 -16.88 27.09 1.98
C THR A 3 -15.63 27.50 1.22
N ILE A 4 -15.81 27.83 -0.06
CA ILE A 4 -14.73 28.32 -0.91
C ILE A 4 -14.86 29.84 -0.98
N HIS A 5 -13.77 30.54 -0.69
CA HIS A 5 -13.69 31.99 -0.87
C HIS A 5 -12.91 32.29 -2.14
N GLN A 6 -13.61 32.82 -3.15
CA GLN A 6 -12.97 33.35 -4.34
C GLN A 6 -12.56 34.79 -4.09
N ILE A 7 -11.28 35.11 -4.32
CA ILE A 7 -10.66 36.41 -4.08
C ILE A 7 -9.96 36.83 -5.38
N GLY A 8 -10.69 37.45 -6.32
CA GLY A 8 -10.14 37.68 -7.67
C GLY A 8 -9.71 36.35 -8.34
N PRO A 9 -8.45 36.21 -8.80
CA PRO A 9 -7.94 34.94 -9.35
C PRO A 9 -7.52 33.92 -8.28
N PHE A 10 -7.57 34.29 -6.99
CA PHE A 10 -7.20 33.39 -5.91
C PHE A 10 -8.41 32.63 -5.39
N ARG A 11 -8.20 31.37 -5.02
CA ARG A 11 -9.21 30.51 -4.41
C ARG A 11 -8.68 29.99 -3.08
N LEU A 12 -9.31 30.41 -1.98
CA LEU A 12 -9.06 29.86 -0.65
C LEU A 12 -10.08 28.75 -0.39
N ASP A 13 -9.58 27.54 -0.19
CA ASP A 13 -10.36 26.44 0.36
C ASP A 13 -10.23 26.47 1.90
N ALA A 14 -11.32 26.86 2.57
CA ALA A 14 -11.33 27.03 4.02
C ALA A 14 -11.25 25.70 4.81
N GLU A 15 -11.48 24.57 4.13
CA GLU A 15 -11.45 23.22 4.72
C GLU A 15 -10.05 22.61 4.60
N THR A 16 -9.40 22.74 3.45
CA THR A 16 -8.04 22.22 3.23
C THR A 16 -6.93 23.18 3.64
N GLY A 17 -7.23 24.48 3.80
CA GLY A 17 -6.23 25.48 4.15
C GLY A 17 -5.20 25.73 3.04
N ILE A 18 -5.60 25.52 1.78
CA ILE A 18 -4.77 25.77 0.60
C ILE A 18 -5.32 26.98 -0.15
N VAL A 19 -4.41 27.87 -0.54
CA VAL A 19 -4.71 29.00 -1.43
C VAL A 19 -4.18 28.67 -2.81
N PHE A 20 -5.05 28.70 -3.81
CA PHE A 20 -4.68 28.55 -5.21
C PHE A 20 -4.66 29.93 -5.87
N ARG A 21 -3.79 30.12 -6.86
CA ARG A 21 -3.97 31.15 -7.90
C ARG A 21 -4.33 30.42 -9.18
N ASN A 22 -5.53 30.65 -9.70
CA ASN A 22 -6.11 29.81 -10.73
C ASN A 22 -6.15 28.33 -10.27
N ALA A 23 -5.46 27.42 -10.97
CA ALA A 23 -5.37 26.00 -10.65
C ALA A 23 -4.10 25.60 -9.87
N GLU A 24 -3.14 26.51 -9.68
CA GLU A 24 -1.85 26.22 -9.05
C GLU A 24 -1.87 26.58 -7.55
N PRO A 25 -1.41 25.69 -6.65
CA PRO A 25 -1.33 25.97 -5.23
C PRO A 25 -0.19 26.95 -4.93
N LEU A 26 -0.47 27.97 -4.11
CA LEU A 26 0.53 28.92 -3.65
C LEU A 26 1.29 28.37 -2.43
N ALA A 27 2.61 28.54 -2.44
CA ALA A 27 3.48 28.21 -1.32
C ALA A 27 3.36 29.26 -0.19
N LEU A 28 2.21 29.30 0.47
CA LEU A 28 1.96 30.11 1.66
C LEU A 28 2.07 29.24 2.92
N GLY A 29 2.76 29.76 3.94
CA GLY A 29 2.81 29.10 5.24
C GLY A 29 1.42 29.05 5.91
N GLN A 30 1.14 27.98 6.66
CA GLN A 30 -0.17 27.75 7.30
C GLN A 30 -0.67 28.95 8.14
N ARG A 31 0.25 29.68 8.78
CA ARG A 31 -0.07 30.88 9.58
C ARG A 31 -0.59 32.03 8.70
N ALA A 32 0.01 32.26 7.53
CA ALA A 32 -0.49 33.23 6.56
C ALA A 32 -1.88 32.85 6.04
N VAL A 33 -2.12 31.56 5.78
CA VAL A 33 -3.44 31.08 5.32
C VAL A 33 -4.51 31.28 6.39
N ALA A 34 -4.20 30.96 7.65
CA ALA A 34 -5.12 31.18 8.78
C ALA A 34 -5.49 32.67 8.93
N LEU A 35 -4.52 33.58 8.81
CA LEU A 35 -4.77 35.02 8.82
C LEU A 35 -5.65 35.46 7.65
N LEU A 36 -5.35 34.98 6.44
CA LEU A 36 -6.12 35.32 5.24
C LEU A 36 -7.57 34.85 5.38
N ARG A 37 -7.80 33.65 5.90
CA ARG A 37 -9.14 33.10 6.12
C ARG A 37 -9.98 34.01 7.02
N VAL A 38 -9.48 34.38 8.20
CA VAL A 38 -10.23 35.25 9.13
C VAL A 38 -10.49 36.63 8.54
N LEU A 39 -9.52 37.17 7.80
CA LEU A 39 -9.65 38.46 7.12
C LEU A 39 -10.73 38.43 6.02
N VAL A 40 -10.80 37.34 5.27
CA VAL A 40 -11.74 37.15 4.15
C VAL A 40 -13.15 36.78 4.63
N GLU A 41 -13.28 35.96 5.66
CA GLU A 41 -14.56 35.65 6.32
C GLU A 41 -15.21 36.91 6.92
N ARG A 42 -14.40 37.90 7.31
CA ARG A 42 -14.84 39.21 7.83
C ARG A 42 -14.54 40.35 6.87
N ALA A 43 -14.56 40.09 5.56
CA ALA A 43 -14.29 41.11 4.54
C ALA A 43 -15.12 42.38 4.77
N GLY A 44 -14.47 43.55 4.66
CA GLY A 44 -15.06 44.86 4.93
C GLY A 44 -15.10 45.27 6.42
N ALA A 45 -14.93 44.34 7.37
CA ALA A 45 -14.91 44.63 8.81
C ALA A 45 -13.47 44.64 9.38
N PRO A 46 -13.17 45.51 10.36
CA PRO A 46 -11.89 45.48 11.06
C PRO A 46 -11.75 44.23 11.94
N VAL A 47 -10.62 43.54 11.83
CA VAL A 47 -10.21 42.42 12.68
C VAL A 47 -9.06 42.86 13.57
N SER A 48 -9.20 42.71 14.88
CA SER A 48 -8.18 43.12 15.85
C SER A 48 -6.90 42.28 15.72
N LYS A 49 -5.76 42.86 16.09
CA LYS A 49 -4.48 42.13 16.09
C LYS A 49 -4.52 40.93 17.02
N ALA A 50 -5.16 41.05 18.18
CA ALA A 50 -5.32 39.95 19.13
C ALA A 50 -6.10 38.77 18.52
N ALA A 51 -7.21 39.03 17.80
CA ALA A 51 -7.99 37.98 17.15
C ALA A 51 -7.23 37.29 16.01
N LEU A 52 -6.41 38.05 15.27
CA LEU A 52 -5.54 37.49 14.24
C LEU A 52 -4.40 36.66 14.83
N MET A 53 -3.81 37.13 15.94
CA MET A 53 -2.79 36.38 16.67
C MET A 53 -3.35 35.08 17.25
N ASP A 54 -4.56 35.12 17.81
CA ASP A 54 -5.24 33.95 18.36
C ASP A 54 -5.60 32.94 17.25
N ALA A 55 -6.11 33.41 16.11
CA ALA A 55 -6.44 32.53 14.98
C ALA A 55 -5.21 31.87 14.36
N ALA A 56 -4.11 32.61 14.23
CA ALA A 56 -2.90 32.08 13.62
C ALA A 56 -1.98 31.38 14.62
N TRP A 57 -1.97 31.71 15.91
CA TRP A 57 -1.04 31.17 16.91
C TRP A 57 -1.75 30.85 18.23
N PHE A 58 -2.92 30.22 18.17
CA PHE A 58 -3.72 29.84 19.35
C PHE A 58 -2.87 29.16 20.43
N GLY A 59 -2.89 29.70 21.65
CA GLY A 59 -2.17 29.14 22.80
C GLY A 59 -0.64 29.33 22.79
N LEU A 60 -0.08 30.06 21.80
CA LEU A 60 1.36 30.33 21.69
C LEU A 60 1.66 31.80 21.94
N ALA A 61 2.66 32.08 22.78
CA ALA A 61 3.15 33.45 23.01
C ALA A 61 4.10 33.85 21.86
N VAL A 62 3.65 34.77 21.00
CA VAL A 62 4.40 35.21 19.81
C VAL A 62 4.44 36.73 19.75
N GLU A 63 5.57 37.29 19.34
CA GLU A 63 5.71 38.73 19.13
C GLU A 63 4.87 39.24 17.97
N GLU A 64 4.30 40.44 18.10
CA GLU A 64 3.47 41.09 17.09
C GLU A 64 4.22 41.37 15.75
N SER A 65 5.55 41.39 15.80
CA SER A 65 6.42 41.43 14.61
C SER A 65 6.14 40.29 13.63
N ASN A 66 5.77 39.10 14.13
CA ASN A 66 5.41 37.94 13.32
C ASN A 66 4.10 38.13 12.56
N LEU A 67 3.07 38.70 13.19
CA LEU A 67 1.82 39.07 12.51
C LEU A 67 2.11 40.03 11.37
N THR A 68 2.96 41.02 11.61
CA THR A 68 3.33 42.02 10.60
C THR A 68 4.06 41.38 9.42
N ALA A 69 4.96 40.41 9.67
CA ALA A 69 5.66 39.67 8.62
C ALA A 69 4.72 38.82 7.76
N GLN A 70 3.76 38.12 8.37
CA GLN A 70 2.79 37.30 7.63
C GLN A 70 1.81 38.17 6.82
N ILE A 71 1.36 39.31 7.35
CA ILE A 71 0.55 40.27 6.59
C ILE A 71 1.34 40.85 5.40
N ALA A 72 2.63 41.11 5.58
CA ALA A 72 3.49 41.54 4.47
C ALA A 72 3.63 40.46 3.39
N ALA A 73 3.76 39.19 3.77
CA ALA A 73 3.80 38.07 2.82
C ALA A 73 2.49 37.95 2.02
N LEU A 74 1.34 38.07 2.68
CA LEU A 74 0.04 38.08 2.00
C LEU A 74 -0.11 39.26 1.03
N ARG A 75 0.35 40.46 1.41
CA ARG A 75 0.32 41.62 0.51
C ARG A 75 1.17 41.42 -0.74
N ARG A 76 2.37 40.83 -0.62
CA ARG A 76 3.23 40.51 -1.77
C ARG A 76 2.55 39.58 -2.76
N VAL A 77 1.80 38.59 -2.27
CA VAL A 77 1.02 37.69 -3.13
C VAL A 77 -0.06 38.44 -3.90
N PHE A 78 -0.71 39.43 -3.28
CA PHE A 78 -1.76 40.21 -3.93
C PHE A 78 -1.23 41.37 -4.80
N GLU A 79 -0.02 41.86 -4.56
CA GLU A 79 0.60 42.97 -5.30
C GLU A 79 0.76 42.67 -6.80
N GLU A 80 0.75 41.39 -7.19
CA GLU A 80 0.76 40.97 -8.59
C GLU A 80 -0.58 41.21 -9.31
N GLU A 81 -1.65 41.55 -8.59
CA GLU A 81 -2.96 41.90 -9.15
C GLU A 81 -3.20 43.42 -9.14
N PRO A 82 -3.91 43.98 -10.14
CA PRO A 82 -4.23 45.41 -10.18
C PRO A 82 -4.98 45.89 -8.93
N GLY A 83 -4.34 46.75 -8.14
CA GLY A 83 -4.89 47.30 -6.89
C GLY A 83 -4.84 46.34 -5.69
N GLY A 84 -4.21 45.16 -5.85
CA GLY A 84 -4.10 44.14 -4.81
C GLY A 84 -3.22 44.54 -3.63
N GLU A 85 -2.32 45.51 -3.81
CA GLU A 85 -1.50 46.08 -2.75
C GLU A 85 -2.34 46.77 -1.65
N ARG A 86 -3.60 47.11 -1.96
CA ARG A 86 -4.55 47.75 -1.05
C ARG A 86 -5.57 46.79 -0.44
N TRP A 87 -5.58 45.51 -0.84
CA TRP A 87 -6.63 44.57 -0.41
C TRP A 87 -6.58 44.21 1.08
N ILE A 88 -5.42 44.35 1.73
CA ILE A 88 -5.32 44.27 3.19
C ILE A 88 -4.91 45.65 3.72
N GLU A 89 -5.83 46.35 4.36
CA GLU A 89 -5.60 47.65 4.97
C GLU A 89 -5.14 47.52 6.43
N THR A 90 -4.19 48.36 6.85
CA THR A 90 -3.82 48.51 8.26
C THR A 90 -4.61 49.67 8.85
N LEU A 91 -5.40 49.38 9.90
CA LEU A 91 -6.19 50.38 10.61
C LEU A 91 -5.51 50.71 11.95
N PRO A 92 -4.99 51.95 12.13
CA PRO A 92 -4.29 52.33 13.36
C PRO A 92 -5.11 52.00 14.61
N ARG A 93 -4.48 51.29 15.56
CA ARG A 93 -5.09 50.84 16.84
C ARG A 93 -6.32 49.91 16.72
N ARG A 94 -6.72 49.51 15.50
CA ARG A 94 -7.92 48.67 15.27
C ARG A 94 -7.61 47.33 14.59
N GLY A 95 -6.41 47.16 14.03
CA GLY A 95 -5.95 45.92 13.44
C GLY A 95 -5.91 45.98 11.91
N TYR A 96 -6.45 44.97 11.23
CA TYR A 96 -6.41 44.88 9.78
C TYR A 96 -7.80 44.67 9.20
N ARG A 97 -8.00 45.05 7.94
CA ARG A 97 -9.27 44.87 7.23
C ARG A 97 -9.00 44.38 5.82
N PHE A 98 -9.75 43.37 5.37
CA PHE A 98 -9.73 42.93 3.99
C PHE A 98 -10.75 43.72 3.17
N VAL A 99 -10.35 44.28 2.03
CA VAL A 99 -11.18 45.08 1.11
C VAL A 99 -11.08 44.61 -0.35
N GLY A 100 -10.44 43.46 -0.61
CA GLY A 100 -10.38 42.87 -1.94
C GLY A 100 -11.71 42.24 -2.40
N PRO A 101 -11.80 41.82 -3.68
CA PRO A 101 -13.03 41.31 -4.28
C PRO A 101 -13.30 39.87 -3.81
N VAL A 102 -14.06 39.72 -2.71
CA VAL A 102 -14.45 38.41 -2.17
C VAL A 102 -15.84 38.01 -2.66
N VAL A 103 -15.95 36.82 -3.25
CA VAL A 103 -17.22 36.13 -3.51
C VAL A 103 -17.18 34.79 -2.78
N ALA A 104 -18.05 34.62 -1.79
CA ALA A 104 -18.22 33.33 -1.13
C ALA A 104 -19.14 32.46 -1.99
N THR A 105 -18.61 31.40 -2.60
CA THR A 105 -19.38 30.41 -3.35
C THR A 105 -19.58 29.16 -2.51
N ARG A 106 -20.85 28.82 -2.25
CA ARG A 106 -21.24 27.50 -1.75
C ARG A 106 -21.38 26.58 -2.95
N ASN A 107 -20.73 25.42 -2.92
CA ASN A 107 -20.84 24.46 -4.02
C ASN A 107 -22.32 24.07 -4.25
N PRO A 108 -22.88 24.26 -5.46
CA PRO A 108 -24.10 23.58 -5.85
C PRO A 108 -23.81 22.09 -5.99
N THR A 109 -24.78 21.29 -5.56
CA THR A 109 -24.87 19.83 -5.66
C THR A 109 -24.36 19.28 -6.99
N ARG A 110 -23.52 18.23 -6.92
CA ARG A 110 -23.21 17.33 -8.04
C ARG A 110 -24.53 16.73 -8.53
N GLU A 111 -24.91 17.05 -9.76
CA GLU A 111 -26.04 16.41 -10.44
C GLU A 111 -25.76 14.92 -10.67
N GLU A 112 -26.80 14.13 -10.43
CA GLU A 112 -26.88 12.69 -10.59
C GLU A 112 -26.77 12.32 -12.08
N GLY A 113 -25.60 11.84 -12.48
CA GLY A 113 -25.44 11.00 -13.66
C GLY A 113 -25.43 9.55 -13.20
N THR A 114 -26.42 8.78 -13.64
CA THR A 114 -26.56 7.35 -13.42
C THR A 114 -25.35 6.60 -13.98
N ASP A 115 -24.37 6.34 -13.12
CA ASP A 115 -23.41 5.27 -13.31
C ASP A 115 -23.37 4.50 -12.00
N VAL A 116 -23.90 3.27 -12.03
CA VAL A 116 -23.92 2.39 -10.87
C VAL A 116 -22.52 1.83 -10.71
N GLN A 117 -21.61 2.65 -10.19
CA GLN A 117 -20.48 2.13 -9.43
C GLN A 117 -21.06 1.55 -8.14
N PRO A 118 -20.77 0.30 -7.77
CA PRO A 118 -21.06 -0.14 -6.42
C PRO A 118 -20.24 0.75 -5.50
N ALA A 119 -20.93 1.70 -4.86
CA ALA A 119 -20.37 2.42 -3.74
C ALA A 119 -19.89 1.36 -2.76
N LEU A 120 -18.58 1.25 -2.57
CA LEU A 120 -18.00 0.66 -1.37
C LEU A 120 -18.80 1.24 -0.21
N LEU A 121 -19.59 0.40 0.45
CA LEU A 121 -20.22 0.71 1.72
C LEU A 121 -19.06 0.97 2.67
N ILE A 122 -18.62 2.22 2.77
CA ILE A 122 -17.75 2.66 3.85
C ILE A 122 -18.66 2.61 5.08
N PRO A 123 -18.43 1.70 6.06
CA PRO A 123 -19.26 1.69 7.26
C PRO A 123 -19.17 3.07 7.94
N ASP A 124 -20.32 3.63 8.36
CA ASP A 124 -20.50 4.93 9.03
C ASP A 124 -19.87 4.98 10.46
N GLY A 125 -18.78 4.25 10.66
CA GLY A 125 -18.12 4.03 11.94
C GLY A 125 -16.80 4.78 12.10
N PRO A 126 -16.24 4.85 13.33
CA PRO A 126 -14.96 5.49 13.54
C PRO A 126 -13.84 4.77 12.79
N SER A 127 -13.01 5.54 12.10
CA SER A 127 -11.83 5.04 11.39
C SER A 127 -10.62 4.98 12.31
N LEU A 128 -9.91 3.86 12.25
CA LEU A 128 -8.90 3.46 13.23
C LEU A 128 -7.63 2.96 12.53
N ALA A 129 -6.48 3.51 12.89
CA ALA A 129 -5.17 2.97 12.52
C ALA A 129 -4.49 2.36 13.75
N VAL A 130 -4.02 1.11 13.64
CA VAL A 130 -3.14 0.50 14.65
C VAL A 130 -1.71 0.56 14.14
N LEU A 131 -0.86 1.33 14.81
CA LEU A 131 0.55 1.44 14.48
C LEU A 131 1.35 0.22 14.99
N PRO A 132 2.46 -0.14 14.33
CA PRO A 132 3.39 -1.16 14.82
C PRO A 132 3.81 -0.90 16.27
N PHE A 133 3.53 -1.84 17.18
CA PHE A 133 3.94 -1.68 18.57
C PHE A 133 5.46 -1.74 18.68
N VAL A 134 6.02 -0.84 19.48
CA VAL A 134 7.47 -0.74 19.69
C VAL A 134 7.96 -1.94 20.49
N ASN A 135 8.97 -2.65 19.97
CA ASN A 135 9.68 -3.67 20.72
C ASN A 135 10.56 -3.04 21.81
N MET A 136 10.16 -3.23 23.08
CA MET A 136 10.89 -2.77 24.28
C MET A 136 11.55 -3.93 25.03
N SER A 137 11.76 -5.07 24.37
CA SER A 137 12.39 -6.27 24.95
C SER A 137 13.92 -6.17 24.96
N GLY A 138 14.50 -5.23 24.21
CA GLY A 138 15.96 -5.06 24.08
C GLY A 138 16.62 -6.09 23.16
N ASP A 139 15.82 -6.97 22.56
CA ASP A 139 16.25 -8.04 21.66
C ASP A 139 15.54 -7.86 20.31
N PRO A 140 16.27 -7.47 19.24
CA PRO A 140 15.71 -7.35 17.90
C PRO A 140 15.14 -8.67 17.36
N GLU A 141 15.59 -9.83 17.85
CA GLU A 141 15.03 -11.11 17.43
C GLU A 141 13.60 -11.33 17.97
N GLN A 142 13.09 -10.44 18.82
CA GLN A 142 11.71 -10.48 19.33
C GLN A 142 10.76 -9.54 18.59
N GLU A 143 11.24 -8.86 17.54
CA GLU A 143 10.44 -7.96 16.71
C GLU A 143 9.23 -8.67 16.08
N TYR A 144 9.40 -9.94 15.70
CA TYR A 144 8.30 -10.77 15.18
C TYR A 144 7.11 -10.86 16.14
N PHE A 145 7.38 -10.78 17.44
CA PHE A 145 6.37 -10.94 18.47
C PHE A 145 5.56 -9.64 18.66
N SER A 146 6.20 -8.47 18.66
CA SER A 146 5.50 -7.19 18.70
C SER A 146 4.68 -6.95 17.43
N ASP A 147 5.25 -7.28 16.27
CA ASP A 147 4.56 -7.18 14.99
C ASP A 147 3.36 -8.13 14.93
N GLY A 148 3.54 -9.38 15.36
CA GLY A 148 2.49 -10.38 15.40
C GLY A 148 1.31 -9.98 16.30
N ILE A 149 1.59 -9.42 17.47
CA ILE A 149 0.54 -8.90 18.37
C ILE A 149 -0.20 -7.72 17.73
N THR A 150 0.54 -6.79 17.13
CA THR A 150 -0.08 -5.63 16.47
C THR A 150 -1.03 -6.08 15.37
N GLU A 151 -0.60 -7.03 14.56
CA GLU A 151 -1.38 -7.56 13.44
C GLU A 151 -2.60 -8.35 13.92
N ASP A 152 -2.47 -9.15 14.97
CA ASP A 152 -3.62 -9.85 15.56
C ASP A 152 -4.65 -8.86 16.15
N ILE A 153 -4.21 -7.75 16.75
CA ILE A 153 -5.11 -6.68 17.20
C ILE A 153 -5.84 -6.04 16.00
N ILE A 154 -5.15 -5.79 14.88
CA ILE A 154 -5.79 -5.30 13.65
C ILE A 154 -6.86 -6.29 13.18
N THR A 155 -6.53 -7.59 13.14
CA THR A 155 -7.44 -8.66 12.72
C THR A 155 -8.64 -8.81 13.66
N ASP A 156 -8.48 -8.66 14.96
CA ASP A 156 -9.60 -8.76 15.90
C ASP A 156 -10.52 -7.55 15.82
N LEU A 157 -9.95 -6.34 15.66
CA LEU A 157 -10.74 -5.12 15.53
C LEU A 157 -11.47 -5.05 14.18
N SER A 158 -10.94 -5.64 13.11
CA SER A 158 -11.61 -5.68 11.80
C SER A 158 -12.86 -6.56 11.78
N LYS A 159 -13.03 -7.47 12.74
CA LYS A 159 -14.24 -8.28 12.93
C LYS A 159 -15.43 -7.46 13.45
N VAL A 160 -15.20 -6.23 13.90
CA VAL A 160 -16.26 -5.33 14.39
C VAL A 160 -16.82 -4.56 13.21
N SER A 161 -18.07 -4.87 12.83
CA SER A 161 -18.72 -4.34 11.62
C SER A 161 -18.88 -2.82 11.59
N THR A 162 -18.86 -2.20 12.78
CA THR A 162 -18.97 -0.74 12.96
C THR A 162 -17.63 -0.03 13.05
N LEU A 163 -16.50 -0.74 12.89
CA LEU A 163 -15.17 -0.15 12.84
C LEU A 163 -14.62 -0.14 11.42
N ASN A 164 -14.01 0.97 11.02
CA ASN A 164 -13.20 1.01 9.82
C ASN A 164 -11.72 0.94 10.20
N VAL A 165 -11.16 -0.27 10.22
CA VAL A 165 -9.77 -0.51 10.60
C VAL A 165 -8.87 -0.51 9.37
N LEU A 166 -7.86 0.35 9.37
CA LEU A 166 -6.89 0.39 8.26
C LEU A 166 -6.06 -0.89 8.22
N SER A 167 -5.76 -1.33 7.00
CA SER A 167 -4.96 -2.52 6.77
C SER A 167 -3.55 -2.39 7.32
N ARG A 168 -2.98 -3.53 7.71
CA ARG A 168 -1.59 -3.66 8.17
C ARG A 168 -0.60 -3.02 7.20
N ASN A 169 -0.74 -3.26 5.89
CA ASN A 169 0.21 -2.76 4.89
C ASN A 169 0.30 -1.24 4.91
N THR A 170 -0.83 -0.56 5.15
CA THR A 170 -0.88 0.90 5.28
C THR A 170 -0.16 1.38 6.54
N THR A 171 -0.48 0.80 7.71
CA THR A 171 0.06 1.28 8.99
C THR A 171 1.51 0.89 9.22
N PHE A 172 1.97 -0.25 8.69
CA PHE A 172 3.36 -0.70 8.82
C PHE A 172 4.35 0.12 7.99
N THR A 173 3.90 0.94 7.02
CA THR A 173 4.78 1.90 6.34
C THR A 173 5.38 2.97 7.27
N PHE A 174 4.80 3.13 8.47
CA PHE A 174 5.26 4.06 9.50
C PHE A 174 6.16 3.41 10.55
N LYS A 175 6.45 2.10 10.41
CA LYS A 175 7.32 1.40 11.35
C LYS A 175 8.70 2.07 11.44
N GLY A 176 9.15 2.33 12.67
CA GLY A 176 10.45 2.95 12.94
C GLY A 176 10.55 4.44 12.54
N LYS A 177 9.46 5.07 12.10
CA LYS A 177 9.44 6.50 11.74
C LYS A 177 8.87 7.31 12.89
N ALA A 178 9.56 8.38 13.26
CA ALA A 178 8.99 9.38 14.16
C ALA A 178 8.00 10.24 13.36
N VAL A 179 6.70 10.11 13.67
CA VAL A 179 5.63 10.87 13.02
C VAL A 179 4.70 11.44 14.07
N GLU A 180 4.34 12.71 13.92
CA GLU A 180 3.35 13.35 14.79
C GLU A 180 1.96 12.81 14.46
N ILE A 181 1.18 12.46 15.49
CA ILE A 181 -0.07 11.69 15.34
C ILE A 181 -1.13 12.48 14.56
N GLY A 182 -1.21 13.80 14.74
CA GLY A 182 -2.13 14.64 13.97
C GLY A 182 -1.85 14.58 12.46
N GLN A 183 -0.58 14.69 12.06
CA GLN A 183 -0.17 14.59 10.66
C GLN A 183 -0.40 13.18 10.08
N LEU A 184 -0.07 12.15 10.87
CA LEU A 184 -0.31 10.77 10.50
C LEU A 184 -1.80 10.52 10.23
N ALA A 185 -2.66 10.95 11.15
CA ALA A 185 -4.09 10.74 11.05
C ALA A 185 -4.72 11.48 9.86
N GLN A 186 -4.26 12.70 9.56
CA GLN A 186 -4.66 13.42 8.35
C GLN A 186 -4.24 12.67 7.08
N ARG A 187 -2.99 12.18 7.03
CA ARG A 187 -2.47 11.43 5.89
C ARG A 187 -3.24 10.12 5.66
N LEU A 188 -3.56 9.42 6.75
CA LEU A 188 -4.28 8.15 6.73
C LEU A 188 -5.80 8.31 6.67
N LYS A 189 -6.31 9.53 6.83
CA LYS A 189 -7.74 9.85 6.92
C LYS A 189 -8.46 9.06 8.02
N VAL A 190 -7.81 8.94 9.19
CA VAL A 190 -8.36 8.24 10.37
C VAL A 190 -8.74 9.19 11.49
N GLY A 191 -9.81 8.86 12.22
CA GLY A 191 -10.20 9.60 13.42
C GLY A 191 -9.42 9.20 14.67
N TYR A 192 -8.96 7.94 14.72
CA TYR A 192 -8.30 7.36 15.88
C TYR A 192 -7.01 6.63 15.50
N VAL A 193 -6.03 6.71 16.39
CA VAL A 193 -4.75 6.00 16.28
C VAL A 193 -4.50 5.21 17.54
N ILE A 194 -4.07 3.96 17.39
CA ILE A 194 -3.55 3.14 18.46
C ILE A 194 -2.04 3.04 18.32
N GLU A 195 -1.34 3.34 19.41
CA GLU A 195 0.08 3.08 19.55
C GLU A 195 0.36 2.24 20.80
N GLY A 196 1.53 1.62 20.85
CA GLY A 196 1.84 0.73 21.94
C GLY A 196 3.27 0.23 21.94
N SER A 197 3.57 -0.56 22.96
CA SER A 197 4.85 -1.25 23.10
C SER A 197 4.65 -2.64 23.68
N VAL A 198 5.54 -3.56 23.26
CA VAL A 198 5.61 -4.91 23.78
C VAL A 198 6.98 -5.14 24.37
N ARG A 199 7.02 -5.65 25.61
CA ARG A 199 8.22 -6.15 26.26
C ARG A 199 8.00 -7.60 26.65
N LYS A 200 8.78 -8.50 26.09
CA LYS A 200 8.80 -9.91 26.44
C LYS A 200 10.11 -10.23 27.16
N ALA A 201 10.01 -10.90 28.30
CA ALA A 201 11.15 -11.31 29.11
C ALA A 201 10.86 -12.67 29.76
N GLY A 202 11.59 -13.70 29.34
CA GLY A 202 11.31 -15.08 29.75
C GLY A 202 9.89 -15.49 29.38
N GLY A 203 9.14 -16.02 30.36
CA GLY A 203 7.75 -16.42 30.21
C GLY A 203 6.72 -15.31 30.45
N ARG A 204 7.12 -14.03 30.56
CA ARG A 204 6.20 -12.92 30.80
C ARG A 204 6.18 -11.93 29.64
N VAL A 205 5.00 -11.36 29.41
CA VAL A 205 4.74 -10.36 28.39
C VAL A 205 4.10 -9.14 29.04
N ARG A 206 4.64 -7.97 28.70
CA ARG A 206 4.08 -6.68 29.05
C ARG A 206 3.69 -5.93 27.79
N ILE A 207 2.43 -5.54 27.71
CA ILE A 207 1.89 -4.76 26.59
C ILE A 207 1.39 -3.43 27.16
N THR A 208 1.78 -2.33 26.53
CA THR A 208 1.17 -1.02 26.76
C THR A 208 0.49 -0.61 25.48
N ALA A 209 -0.77 -0.21 25.55
CA ALA A 209 -1.53 0.25 24.39
C ALA A 209 -2.26 1.54 24.75
N GLN A 210 -2.35 2.46 23.81
CA GLN A 210 -2.99 3.75 23.97
C GLN A 210 -3.83 4.05 22.73
N LEU A 211 -5.03 4.60 22.96
CA LEU A 211 -5.95 5.05 21.93
C LEU A 211 -6.02 6.58 21.96
N ILE A 212 -5.78 7.20 20.82
CA ILE A 212 -5.63 8.65 20.67
C ILE A 212 -6.69 9.15 19.68
N ASP A 213 -7.42 10.20 20.09
CA ASP A 213 -8.34 10.94 19.22
C ASP A 213 -7.53 12.00 18.47
N ALA A 214 -7.33 11.76 17.17
CA ALA A 214 -6.49 12.61 16.34
C ALA A 214 -7.07 14.02 16.11
N SER A 215 -8.38 14.20 16.30
CA SER A 215 -9.01 15.52 16.14
C SER A 215 -8.72 16.46 17.31
N LYS A 216 -8.42 15.88 18.49
CA LYS A 216 -8.18 16.61 19.74
C LYS A 216 -6.75 16.51 20.24
N ASP A 217 -5.93 15.70 19.56
CA ASP A 217 -4.60 15.30 20.00
C ASP A 217 -4.60 14.85 21.47
N SER A 218 -5.57 14.00 21.82
CA SER A 218 -5.83 13.63 23.21
C SER A 218 -5.97 12.12 23.39
N HIS A 219 -5.40 11.59 24.47
CA HIS A 219 -5.60 10.19 24.87
C HIS A 219 -7.05 9.96 25.29
N VAL A 220 -7.70 9.01 24.61
CA VAL A 220 -9.04 8.52 24.95
C VAL A 220 -8.95 7.39 25.97
N TRP A 221 -7.93 6.54 25.82
CA TRP A 221 -7.70 5.38 26.67
C TRP A 221 -6.22 4.99 26.64
N GLY A 222 -5.75 4.38 27.72
CA GLY A 222 -4.42 3.80 27.78
C GLY A 222 -4.30 2.83 28.93
N GLU A 223 -3.79 1.65 28.65
CA GLU A 223 -3.62 0.59 29.65
C GLU A 223 -2.28 -0.12 29.51
N ARG A 224 -1.91 -0.77 30.61
CA ARG A 224 -0.72 -1.60 30.72
C ARG A 224 -1.11 -2.97 31.26
N TYR A 225 -0.75 -3.98 30.50
CA TYR A 225 -0.98 -5.37 30.82
C TYR A 225 0.34 -6.06 31.17
N ASP A 226 0.31 -6.93 32.17
CA ASP A 226 1.44 -7.76 32.57
C ASP A 226 0.90 -9.17 32.86
N ARG A 227 1.27 -10.13 32.02
CA ARG A 227 0.73 -11.49 32.00
C ARG A 227 1.81 -12.52 31.72
N GLU A 228 1.51 -13.79 31.98
CA GLU A 228 2.33 -14.90 31.51
C GLU A 228 2.06 -15.16 30.03
N LEU A 229 3.06 -15.66 29.30
CA LEU A 229 2.95 -15.93 27.86
C LEU A 229 1.87 -16.96 27.54
N LYS A 230 1.56 -17.89 28.46
CA LYS A 230 0.46 -18.85 28.31
C LYS A 230 -0.91 -18.17 28.25
N ASP A 231 -1.03 -16.98 28.83
CA ASP A 231 -2.25 -16.16 28.85
C ASP A 231 -2.27 -15.13 27.70
N ILE A 232 -1.32 -15.22 26.75
CA ILE A 232 -1.21 -14.25 25.63
C ILE A 232 -2.51 -14.12 24.86
N PHE A 233 -3.21 -15.22 24.75
CA PHE A 233 -4.48 -15.29 24.07
C PHE A 233 -5.52 -14.44 24.81
N ALA A 234 -5.84 -14.76 26.06
CA ALA A 234 -6.78 -13.98 26.87
C ALA A 234 -6.43 -12.48 26.90
N LEU A 235 -5.14 -12.16 26.89
CA LEU A 235 -4.65 -10.79 26.81
C LEU A 235 -5.02 -10.08 25.50
N GLN A 236 -4.94 -10.75 24.35
CA GLN A 236 -5.37 -10.17 23.06
C GLN A 236 -6.87 -9.86 23.05
N ASP A 237 -7.70 -10.77 23.56
CA ASP A 237 -9.16 -10.55 23.64
C ASP A 237 -9.48 -9.36 24.55
N GLU A 238 -8.80 -9.28 25.70
CA GLU A 238 -8.94 -8.20 26.68
C GLU A 238 -8.61 -6.84 26.03
N ILE A 239 -7.51 -6.76 25.27
CA ILE A 239 -7.10 -5.53 24.57
C ILE A 239 -8.12 -5.12 23.51
N ALA A 240 -8.53 -6.04 22.63
CA ALA A 240 -9.49 -5.73 21.56
C ALA A 240 -10.84 -5.26 22.14
N GLN A 241 -11.35 -5.95 23.16
CA GLN A 241 -12.60 -5.58 23.84
C GLN A 241 -12.49 -4.24 24.58
N ALA A 242 -11.35 -3.95 25.22
CA ALA A 242 -11.10 -2.68 25.89
C ALA A 242 -11.08 -1.50 24.90
N ILE A 243 -10.46 -1.68 23.73
CA ILE A 243 -10.44 -0.67 22.65
C ILE A 243 -11.87 -0.38 22.15
N VAL A 244 -12.66 -1.43 21.86
CA VAL A 244 -14.05 -1.28 21.41
C VAL A 244 -14.89 -0.55 22.47
N ALA A 245 -14.70 -0.88 23.74
CA ALA A 245 -15.37 -0.20 24.85
C ALA A 245 -14.95 1.27 24.98
N ALA A 246 -13.66 1.59 24.81
CA ALA A 246 -13.14 2.96 24.84
C ALA A 246 -13.71 3.82 23.71
N LEU A 247 -13.93 3.23 22.53
CA LEU A 247 -14.62 3.86 21.40
C LEU A 247 -16.14 3.97 21.60
N LYS A 248 -16.66 3.48 22.73
CA LYS A 248 -18.10 3.45 23.08
C LYS A 248 -18.93 2.69 22.05
N ILE A 249 -18.33 1.70 21.41
CA ILE A 249 -18.99 0.83 20.43
C ILE A 249 -19.59 -0.36 21.15
N ARG A 250 -20.82 -0.72 20.77
CA ARG A 250 -21.48 -1.91 21.29
C ARG A 250 -21.04 -3.13 20.48
N LEU A 251 -20.29 -4.02 21.12
CA LEU A 251 -19.90 -5.29 20.53
C LEU A 251 -21.10 -6.26 20.48
N LEU A 252 -21.42 -6.76 19.28
CA LEU A 252 -22.46 -7.77 19.11
C LEU A 252 -21.97 -9.14 19.60
N PRO A 253 -22.85 -10.05 20.07
CA PRO A 253 -22.44 -11.39 20.52
C PRO A 253 -21.68 -12.19 19.47
N ALA A 254 -22.03 -12.05 18.19
CA ALA A 254 -21.35 -12.71 17.08
C ALA A 254 -19.93 -12.16 16.87
N GLU A 255 -19.75 -10.83 16.94
CA GLU A 255 -18.44 -10.18 16.82
C GLU A 255 -17.53 -10.55 17.99
N LYS A 256 -18.08 -10.59 19.22
CA LYS A 256 -17.35 -11.06 20.40
C LYS A 256 -16.85 -12.49 20.22
N LYS A 257 -17.74 -13.40 19.78
CA LYS A 257 -17.37 -14.79 19.51
C LYS A 257 -16.32 -14.88 18.39
N ALA A 258 -16.40 -14.02 17.38
CA ALA A 258 -15.43 -13.99 16.29
C ALA A 258 -14.04 -13.53 16.76
N ILE A 259 -13.96 -12.54 17.67
CA ILE A 259 -12.70 -12.11 18.31
C ILE A 259 -12.11 -13.27 19.11
N GLU A 260 -12.92 -13.93 19.95
CA GLU A 260 -12.49 -15.03 20.83
C GLU A 260 -12.18 -16.34 20.07
N SER A 261 -12.57 -16.44 18.79
CA SER A 261 -12.32 -17.62 17.95
C SER A 261 -10.85 -17.69 17.51
N ARG A 262 -10.17 -18.78 17.89
CA ARG A 262 -8.74 -18.97 17.62
C ARG A 262 -8.48 -20.27 16.88
N SER A 263 -7.50 -20.22 15.99
CA SER A 263 -7.01 -21.40 15.28
C SER A 263 -6.01 -22.25 16.07
N THR A 264 -5.54 -21.80 17.25
CA THR A 264 -4.69 -22.60 18.15
C THR A 264 -4.87 -22.14 19.60
N GLN A 265 -4.63 -23.05 20.54
CA GLN A 265 -4.54 -22.78 21.98
C GLN A 265 -3.13 -23.06 22.54
N ASP A 266 -2.19 -23.50 21.68
CA ASP A 266 -0.83 -23.81 22.10
C ASP A 266 0.08 -22.57 21.90
N PRO A 267 0.66 -22.02 22.99
CA PRO A 267 1.49 -20.81 22.89
C PRO A 267 2.78 -21.02 22.08
N GLU A 268 3.31 -22.25 22.03
CA GLU A 268 4.53 -22.56 21.29
C GLU A 268 4.26 -22.71 19.79
N ALA A 269 3.16 -23.38 19.42
CA ALA A 269 2.68 -23.42 18.04
C ALA A 269 2.41 -21.99 17.52
N TYR A 270 1.76 -21.15 18.33
CA TYR A 270 1.53 -19.74 18.02
C TYR A 270 2.84 -18.96 17.86
N ARG A 271 3.80 -19.15 18.77
CA ARG A 271 5.12 -18.50 18.69
C ARG A 271 5.84 -18.85 17.38
N LEU A 272 5.85 -20.12 16.98
CA LEU A 272 6.43 -20.59 15.73
C LEU A 272 5.70 -20.02 14.51
N TYR A 273 4.37 -19.98 14.54
CA TYR A 273 3.56 -19.34 13.50
C TYR A 273 3.92 -17.86 13.31
N LEU A 274 4.05 -17.08 14.39
CA LEU A 274 4.46 -15.68 14.30
C LEU A 274 5.87 -15.52 13.69
N GLN A 275 6.81 -16.42 14.01
CA GLN A 275 8.12 -16.44 13.37
C GLN A 275 7.99 -16.73 11.87
N GLY A 276 7.17 -17.71 11.49
CA GLY A 276 6.86 -18.00 10.10
C GLY A 276 6.33 -16.77 9.35
N ARG A 277 5.38 -16.04 9.94
CA ARG A 277 4.84 -14.80 9.34
C ARG A 277 5.90 -13.75 9.16
N TYR A 278 6.70 -13.51 10.20
CA TYR A 278 7.79 -12.54 10.14
C TYR A 278 8.71 -12.85 8.97
N TYR A 279 9.18 -14.09 8.84
CA TYR A 279 10.02 -14.48 7.70
C TYR A 279 9.28 -14.40 6.36
N ARG A 280 7.98 -14.69 6.27
CA ARG A 280 7.20 -14.45 5.04
C ARG A 280 7.20 -12.98 4.64
N THR A 281 7.07 -12.06 5.61
CA THR A 281 7.09 -10.62 5.33
C THR A 281 8.48 -10.11 4.93
N GLN A 282 9.53 -10.87 5.26
CA GLN A 282 10.86 -10.62 4.71
C GLN A 282 10.93 -11.09 3.25
N GLN A 283 11.50 -10.27 2.37
CA GLN A 283 11.59 -10.61 0.96
C GLN A 283 12.58 -11.76 0.69
N GLY A 284 12.36 -12.50 -0.41
CA GLY A 284 13.32 -13.48 -0.94
C GLY A 284 13.02 -14.94 -0.62
N ALA A 285 13.47 -15.84 -1.50
CA ALA A 285 13.17 -17.28 -1.42
C ALA A 285 13.68 -17.94 -0.14
N ARG A 286 14.88 -17.55 0.34
CA ARG A 286 15.44 -18.09 1.59
C ARG A 286 14.54 -17.84 2.80
N ASN A 287 13.89 -16.68 2.85
CA ASN A 287 12.99 -16.32 3.95
C ASN A 287 11.68 -17.12 3.87
N LEU A 288 11.15 -17.38 2.67
CA LEU A 288 10.02 -18.30 2.48
C LEU A 288 10.35 -19.73 2.92
N GLU A 289 11.57 -20.24 2.62
CA GLU A 289 12.02 -21.55 3.09
C GLU A 289 12.10 -21.62 4.63
N ILE A 290 12.58 -20.55 5.27
CA ILE A 290 12.60 -20.42 6.74
C ILE A 290 11.16 -20.43 7.28
N ALA A 291 10.26 -19.66 6.65
CA ALA A 291 8.86 -19.58 7.06
C ALA A 291 8.17 -20.95 6.98
N VAL A 292 8.37 -21.71 5.90
CA VAL A 292 7.84 -23.08 5.76
C VAL A 292 8.34 -23.99 6.89
N ARG A 293 9.62 -23.90 7.27
CA ARG A 293 10.15 -24.70 8.40
C ARG A 293 9.48 -24.35 9.73
N PHE A 294 9.22 -23.07 9.99
CA PHE A 294 8.48 -22.66 11.18
C PHE A 294 7.03 -23.14 11.15
N CYS A 295 6.34 -23.03 10.02
CA CYS A 295 4.99 -23.58 9.86
C CYS A 295 4.97 -25.09 10.11
N ARG A 296 5.90 -25.86 9.52
CA ARG A 296 5.97 -27.32 9.74
C ARG A 296 6.13 -27.68 11.21
N ARG A 297 7.03 -27.00 11.93
CA ARG A 297 7.20 -27.20 13.38
C ARG A 297 5.96 -26.81 14.19
N ALA A 298 5.26 -25.74 13.80
CA ALA A 298 4.00 -25.37 14.45
C ALA A 298 2.94 -26.46 14.25
N LEU A 299 2.87 -27.03 13.04
CA LEU A 299 1.92 -28.09 12.67
C LEU A 299 2.28 -29.47 13.26
N GLU A 300 3.54 -29.71 13.62
CA GLU A 300 3.94 -30.88 14.42
C GLU A 300 3.40 -30.81 15.85
N ILE A 301 3.24 -29.60 16.40
CA ILE A 301 2.68 -29.37 17.74
C ILE A 301 1.15 -29.35 17.69
N ASP A 302 0.58 -28.60 16.74
CA ASP A 302 -0.85 -28.44 16.56
C ASP A 302 -1.25 -28.68 15.08
N PRO A 303 -1.57 -29.94 14.72
CA PRO A 303 -1.95 -30.31 13.35
C PRO A 303 -3.24 -29.66 12.85
N ASP A 304 -4.09 -29.16 13.76
CA ASP A 304 -5.37 -28.51 13.43
C ASP A 304 -5.23 -26.98 13.37
N TYR A 305 -3.99 -26.45 13.41
CA TYR A 305 -3.72 -25.03 13.32
C TYR A 305 -3.92 -24.48 11.89
N ALA A 306 -5.17 -24.15 11.55
CA ALA A 306 -5.60 -23.72 10.22
C ALA A 306 -4.78 -22.55 9.64
N ARG A 307 -4.46 -21.53 10.45
CA ARG A 307 -3.63 -20.39 10.02
C ARG A 307 -2.19 -20.79 9.69
N ALA A 308 -1.61 -21.77 10.40
CA ALA A 308 -0.27 -22.27 10.08
C ALA A 308 -0.26 -23.05 8.74
N TRP A 309 -1.33 -23.80 8.44
CA TRP A 309 -1.52 -24.40 7.12
C TRP A 309 -1.66 -23.36 6.01
N ALA A 310 -2.47 -22.32 6.21
CA ALA A 310 -2.64 -21.22 5.24
C ALA A 310 -1.32 -20.50 4.95
N LEU A 311 -0.55 -20.21 6.00
CA LEU A 311 0.76 -19.57 5.87
C LEU A 311 1.77 -20.47 5.15
N ALA A 312 1.79 -21.77 5.45
CA ALA A 312 2.62 -22.73 4.75
C ALA A 312 2.28 -22.73 3.25
N ALA A 313 0.98 -22.75 2.91
CA ALA A 313 0.50 -22.74 1.55
C ALA A 313 0.96 -21.49 0.77
N LEU A 314 0.88 -20.31 1.38
CA LEU A 314 1.34 -19.06 0.76
C LEU A 314 2.85 -19.07 0.51
N CYS A 315 3.64 -19.58 1.46
CA CYS A 315 5.09 -19.66 1.30
C CYS A 315 5.49 -20.72 0.26
N GLN A 316 4.82 -21.87 0.24
CA GLN A 316 5.00 -22.92 -0.75
C GLN A 316 4.68 -22.43 -2.17
N ALA A 317 3.52 -21.78 -2.36
CA ALA A 317 3.17 -21.15 -3.63
C ALA A 317 4.24 -20.15 -4.08
N GLY A 318 4.72 -19.28 -3.19
CA GLY A 318 5.79 -18.32 -3.50
C GLY A 318 7.14 -18.97 -3.85
N LEU A 319 7.45 -20.15 -3.30
CA LEU A 319 8.64 -20.92 -3.64
C LEU A 319 8.49 -21.66 -4.97
N HIS A 320 7.33 -22.26 -5.21
CA HIS A 320 7.02 -22.97 -6.45
C HIS A 320 7.00 -22.01 -7.65
N PHE A 321 6.44 -20.81 -7.50
CA PHE A 321 6.54 -19.73 -8.50
C PHE A 321 7.99 -19.47 -8.94
N ARG A 322 8.91 -19.50 -7.97
CA ARG A 322 10.35 -19.26 -8.18
C ARG A 322 11.13 -20.50 -8.62
N GLY A 323 10.46 -21.64 -8.84
CA GLY A 323 11.10 -22.92 -9.16
C GLY A 323 11.98 -23.48 -8.02
N ARG A 324 11.71 -23.07 -6.77
CA ARG A 324 12.47 -23.47 -5.58
C ARG A 324 11.82 -24.59 -4.77
N SER A 325 10.61 -24.99 -5.16
CA SER A 325 9.89 -26.11 -4.57
C SER A 325 8.97 -26.75 -5.61
N GLU A 326 8.79 -28.07 -5.50
CA GLU A 326 7.74 -28.81 -6.22
C GLU A 326 6.38 -28.71 -5.52
N GLU A 327 6.36 -28.27 -4.26
CA GLU A 327 5.13 -28.11 -3.49
C GLU A 327 4.44 -26.80 -3.87
N SER A 328 3.36 -26.87 -4.67
CA SER A 328 2.57 -25.70 -5.08
C SER A 328 1.83 -25.00 -3.95
N GLY A 329 1.71 -25.62 -2.78
CA GLY A 329 0.93 -25.14 -1.65
C GLY A 329 -0.57 -25.47 -1.71
N LEU A 330 -1.07 -26.05 -2.81
CA LEU A 330 -2.49 -26.35 -2.98
C LEU A 330 -3.03 -27.27 -1.87
N SER A 331 -2.34 -28.37 -1.56
CA SER A 331 -2.77 -29.31 -0.51
C SER A 331 -2.80 -28.67 0.87
N ALA A 332 -1.84 -27.80 1.19
CA ALA A 332 -1.82 -27.06 2.44
C ALA A 332 -2.99 -26.05 2.52
N ALA A 333 -3.30 -25.38 1.39
CA ALA A 333 -4.44 -24.47 1.31
C ALA A 333 -5.77 -25.21 1.52
N GLU A 334 -5.95 -26.38 0.88
CA GLU A 334 -7.14 -27.21 1.04
C GLU A 334 -7.30 -27.72 2.48
N LYS A 335 -6.19 -28.12 3.13
CA LYS A 335 -6.19 -28.50 4.53
C LYS A 335 -6.59 -27.33 5.45
N ALA A 336 -6.07 -26.14 5.19
CA ALA A 336 -6.46 -24.92 5.93
C ALA A 336 -7.96 -24.64 5.79
N LEU A 337 -8.51 -24.70 4.57
CA LEU A 337 -9.92 -24.46 4.30
C LEU A 337 -10.85 -25.54 4.89
N ALA A 338 -10.37 -26.78 4.97
CA ALA A 338 -11.12 -27.86 5.63
C ALA A 338 -11.22 -27.66 7.15
N LEU A 339 -10.21 -27.03 7.76
CA LEU A 339 -10.20 -26.69 9.18
C LEU A 339 -10.96 -25.39 9.46
N ASP A 340 -10.80 -24.40 8.60
CA ASP A 340 -11.45 -23.10 8.71
C ASP A 340 -11.77 -22.52 7.31
N PRO A 341 -13.03 -22.59 6.86
CA PRO A 341 -13.45 -22.09 5.55
C PRO A 341 -13.59 -20.56 5.51
N THR A 342 -13.24 -19.84 6.58
CA THR A 342 -13.29 -18.38 6.65
C THR A 342 -11.93 -17.70 6.49
N LEU A 343 -10.86 -18.48 6.25
CA LEU A 343 -9.51 -17.95 6.05
C LEU A 343 -9.28 -17.44 4.63
N ALA A 344 -9.33 -16.11 4.47
CA ALA A 344 -9.00 -15.43 3.20
C ALA A 344 -7.60 -15.81 2.68
N GLU A 345 -6.61 -15.87 3.57
CA GLU A 345 -5.23 -16.29 3.24
C GLU A 345 -5.15 -17.68 2.56
N ALA A 346 -6.00 -18.61 2.98
CA ALA A 346 -6.03 -19.96 2.40
C ALA A 346 -6.64 -19.96 0.99
N TYR A 347 -7.71 -19.17 0.77
CA TYR A 347 -8.25 -18.94 -0.56
C TYR A 347 -7.24 -18.23 -1.49
N THR A 348 -6.49 -17.25 -0.97
CA THR A 348 -5.41 -16.57 -1.71
C THR A 348 -4.36 -17.58 -2.18
N ALA A 349 -3.90 -18.45 -1.29
CA ALA A 349 -2.91 -19.49 -1.60
C ALA A 349 -3.43 -20.48 -2.65
N ARG A 350 -4.68 -20.94 -2.48
CA ARG A 350 -5.35 -21.83 -3.43
C ARG A 350 -5.44 -21.19 -4.82
N GLY A 351 -5.88 -19.93 -4.88
CA GLY A 351 -5.98 -19.19 -6.15
C GLY A 351 -4.65 -19.08 -6.87
N ARG A 352 -3.56 -18.80 -6.15
CA ARG A 352 -2.20 -18.77 -6.73
C ARG A 352 -1.76 -20.12 -7.27
N ALA A 353 -1.91 -21.17 -6.47
CA ALA A 353 -1.52 -22.52 -6.88
C ALA A 353 -2.30 -22.98 -8.12
N LEU A 354 -3.60 -22.68 -8.19
CA LEU A 354 -4.45 -23.00 -9.35
C LEU A 354 -4.05 -22.20 -10.59
N ALA A 355 -3.76 -20.90 -10.45
CA ALA A 355 -3.31 -20.06 -11.56
C ALA A 355 -2.01 -20.58 -12.18
N GLU A 356 -1.05 -21.00 -11.36
CA GLU A 356 0.22 -21.59 -11.83
C GLU A 356 0.05 -22.94 -12.53
N MET A 357 -1.04 -23.66 -12.23
CA MET A 357 -1.44 -24.88 -12.94
C MET A 357 -2.26 -24.59 -14.22
N GLY A 358 -2.48 -23.31 -14.56
CA GLY A 358 -3.30 -22.90 -15.70
C GLY A 358 -4.81 -23.02 -15.48
N ARG A 359 -5.26 -23.32 -14.25
CA ARG A 359 -6.67 -23.46 -13.87
C ARG A 359 -7.25 -22.09 -13.49
N PHE A 360 -7.27 -21.16 -14.44
CA PHE A 360 -7.55 -19.75 -14.18
C PHE A 360 -8.98 -19.46 -13.67
N ASP A 361 -10.00 -20.17 -14.15
CA ASP A 361 -11.38 -19.97 -13.69
C ASP A 361 -11.54 -20.34 -12.21
N GLU A 362 -10.98 -21.48 -11.80
CA GLU A 362 -10.98 -21.90 -10.41
C GLU A 362 -10.09 -21.01 -9.54
N ALA A 363 -9.01 -20.48 -10.11
CA ALA A 363 -8.16 -19.51 -9.45
C ALA A 363 -8.93 -18.22 -9.15
N LEU A 364 -9.64 -17.66 -10.13
CA LEU A 364 -10.46 -16.46 -9.96
C LEU A 364 -11.57 -16.68 -8.93
N ALA A 365 -12.27 -17.82 -8.98
CA ALA A 365 -13.30 -18.15 -7.98
C ALA A 365 -12.72 -18.23 -6.55
N ALA A 366 -11.52 -18.79 -6.38
CA ALA A 366 -10.86 -18.78 -5.08
C ALA A 366 -10.47 -17.36 -4.64
N GLN A 367 -9.96 -16.52 -5.54
CA GLN A 367 -9.63 -15.13 -5.22
C GLN A 367 -10.89 -14.29 -4.90
N GLU A 368 -12.01 -14.55 -5.57
CA GLU A 368 -13.31 -13.90 -5.29
C GLU A 368 -13.79 -14.20 -3.86
N GLU A 369 -13.71 -15.46 -3.41
CA GLU A 369 -14.00 -15.80 -2.02
C GLU A 369 -13.04 -15.11 -1.04
N SER A 370 -11.76 -15.01 -1.40
CA SER A 370 -10.79 -14.25 -0.60
C SER A 370 -11.16 -12.76 -0.50
N LEU A 371 -11.60 -12.13 -1.59
CA LEU A 371 -12.06 -10.73 -1.59
C LEU A 371 -13.39 -10.54 -0.86
N ARG A 372 -14.27 -11.55 -0.88
CA ARG A 372 -15.52 -11.51 -0.10
C ARG A 372 -15.24 -11.49 1.40
N LEU A 373 -14.20 -12.21 1.84
CA LEU A 373 -13.76 -12.25 3.23
C LEU A 373 -12.91 -11.01 3.60
N GLU A 374 -12.04 -10.57 2.69
CA GLU A 374 -11.15 -9.41 2.86
C GLU A 374 -11.18 -8.49 1.62
N PRO A 375 -12.15 -7.55 1.53
CA PRO A 375 -12.36 -6.72 0.33
C PRO A 375 -11.19 -5.81 -0.03
N ASP A 376 -10.37 -5.43 0.95
CA ASP A 376 -9.25 -4.51 0.80
C ASP A 376 -7.88 -5.22 0.84
N SER A 377 -7.84 -6.50 0.46
CA SER A 377 -6.60 -7.24 0.29
C SER A 377 -5.83 -6.77 -0.94
N PHE A 378 -4.75 -6.01 -0.70
CA PHE A 378 -3.78 -5.60 -1.73
C PHE A 378 -3.25 -6.81 -2.52
N GLU A 379 -2.85 -7.86 -1.80
CA GLU A 379 -2.22 -9.05 -2.37
C GLU A 379 -3.15 -9.77 -3.35
N VAL A 380 -4.42 -9.95 -2.97
CA VAL A 380 -5.42 -10.60 -3.82
C VAL A 380 -5.72 -9.76 -5.05
N ARG A 381 -5.85 -8.43 -4.91
CA ARG A 381 -6.09 -7.54 -6.05
C ARG A 381 -4.95 -7.56 -7.06
N VAL A 382 -3.70 -7.60 -6.60
CA VAL A 382 -2.54 -7.78 -7.51
C VAL A 382 -2.63 -9.12 -8.24
N ASN A 383 -2.95 -10.22 -7.53
CA ASN A 383 -3.07 -11.54 -8.15
C ASN A 383 -4.20 -11.61 -9.19
N VAL A 384 -5.38 -11.08 -8.86
CA VAL A 384 -6.53 -11.04 -9.80
C VAL A 384 -6.18 -10.19 -11.01
N GLY A 385 -5.58 -9.01 -10.80
CA GLY A 385 -5.13 -8.16 -11.89
C GLY A 385 -4.15 -8.87 -12.84
N ALA A 386 -3.18 -9.62 -12.28
CA ALA A 386 -2.24 -10.40 -13.08
C ALA A 386 -2.91 -11.56 -13.85
N ILE A 387 -3.87 -12.26 -13.23
CA ILE A 387 -4.64 -13.32 -13.91
C ILE A 387 -5.49 -12.74 -15.03
N CYS A 388 -6.18 -11.61 -14.79
CA CYS A 388 -6.97 -10.92 -15.80
C CYS A 388 -6.11 -10.44 -16.98
N LEU A 389 -4.92 -9.88 -16.71
CA LEU A 389 -3.96 -9.52 -17.75
C LEU A 389 -3.59 -10.73 -18.61
N TYR A 390 -3.27 -11.87 -17.98
CA TYR A 390 -2.93 -13.10 -18.69
C TYR A 390 -4.08 -13.64 -19.56
N LEU A 391 -5.32 -13.51 -19.09
CA LEU A 391 -6.52 -13.91 -19.81
C LEU A 391 -6.97 -12.91 -20.90
N GLY A 392 -6.29 -11.76 -21.02
CA GLY A 392 -6.69 -10.69 -21.94
C GLY A 392 -7.88 -9.85 -21.47
N ARG A 393 -8.28 -9.94 -20.20
CA ARG A 393 -9.32 -9.14 -19.55
C ARG A 393 -8.72 -7.82 -19.04
N TYR A 394 -8.28 -6.97 -19.97
CA TYR A 394 -7.43 -5.81 -19.66
C TYR A 394 -8.14 -4.75 -18.79
N GLU A 395 -9.42 -4.48 -19.03
CA GLU A 395 -10.20 -3.53 -18.25
C GLU A 395 -10.32 -3.96 -16.77
N ASP A 396 -10.62 -5.24 -16.53
CA ASP A 396 -10.70 -5.80 -15.18
C ASP A 396 -9.32 -5.76 -14.50
N ALA A 397 -8.25 -6.06 -15.26
CA ALA A 397 -6.89 -5.99 -14.75
C ALA A 397 -6.50 -4.58 -14.30
N ILE A 398 -6.87 -3.55 -15.07
CA ILE A 398 -6.68 -2.14 -14.71
C ILE A 398 -7.44 -1.80 -13.43
N GLU A 399 -8.72 -2.19 -13.31
CA GLU A 399 -9.53 -1.91 -12.11
C GLU A 399 -8.89 -2.49 -10.85
N HIS A 400 -8.53 -3.78 -10.89
CA HIS A 400 -7.92 -4.45 -9.75
C HIS A 400 -6.54 -3.88 -9.39
N SER A 401 -5.71 -3.58 -10.40
CA SER A 401 -4.38 -3.00 -10.24
C SER A 401 -4.41 -1.57 -9.65
N GLU A 402 -5.28 -0.69 -10.16
CA GLU A 402 -5.42 0.68 -9.63
C GLU A 402 -5.96 0.65 -8.20
N ARG A 403 -6.90 -0.24 -7.90
CA ARG A 403 -7.36 -0.40 -6.52
C ARG A 403 -6.26 -0.92 -5.59
N ALA A 404 -5.42 -1.86 -6.03
CA ALA A 404 -4.24 -2.28 -5.28
C ALA A 404 -3.27 -1.10 -5.05
N THR A 405 -3.04 -0.29 -6.07
CA THR A 405 -2.15 0.90 -6.02
C THR A 405 -2.65 1.97 -5.03
N GLN A 406 -3.96 2.08 -4.84
CA GLN A 406 -4.58 2.94 -3.82
C GLN A 406 -4.45 2.37 -2.41
N LEU A 407 -4.56 1.05 -2.25
CA LEU A 407 -4.43 0.38 -0.96
C LEU A 407 -3.00 0.39 -0.43
N PHE A 408 -2.00 0.40 -1.32
CA PHE A 408 -0.60 0.46 -0.94
C PHE A 408 0.18 1.48 -1.78
N GLU A 409 0.31 2.70 -1.25
CA GLU A 409 0.93 3.83 -1.95
C GLU A 409 2.45 3.68 -2.20
N ALA A 410 3.13 2.88 -1.37
CA ALA A 410 4.56 2.66 -1.54
C ALA A 410 4.89 1.57 -2.58
N ASP A 411 3.91 0.74 -2.95
CA ASP A 411 4.14 -0.32 -3.92
C ASP A 411 4.37 0.24 -5.33
N TYR A 412 5.41 -0.25 -5.98
CA TYR A 412 5.75 0.10 -7.36
C TYR A 412 5.39 -1.01 -8.35
N TRP A 413 4.97 -2.19 -7.90
CA TRP A 413 4.68 -3.33 -8.77
C TRP A 413 3.24 -3.33 -9.32
N ALA A 414 2.23 -3.19 -8.48
CA ALA A 414 0.82 -3.15 -8.88
C ALA A 414 0.55 -2.21 -10.06
N PRO A 415 1.03 -0.95 -10.08
CA PRO A 415 0.77 -0.06 -11.21
C PRO A 415 1.41 -0.52 -12.53
N CYS A 416 2.41 -1.41 -12.52
CA CYS A 416 2.96 -1.99 -13.74
C CYS A 416 1.92 -2.82 -14.50
N ILE A 417 1.03 -3.53 -13.79
CA ILE A 417 -0.04 -4.32 -14.41
C ILE A 417 -0.98 -3.41 -15.23
N ALA A 418 -1.37 -2.26 -14.68
CA ALA A 418 -2.18 -1.28 -15.40
C ALA A 418 -1.41 -0.70 -16.61
N ALA A 419 -0.12 -0.39 -16.46
CA ALA A 419 0.73 0.05 -17.56
C ALA A 419 0.77 -0.98 -18.71
N ASP A 420 0.95 -2.27 -18.40
CA ASP A 420 0.90 -3.34 -19.39
C ASP A 420 -0.44 -3.41 -20.12
N CYS A 421 -1.55 -3.24 -19.40
CA CYS A 421 -2.88 -3.21 -20.00
C CYS A 421 -3.07 -1.98 -20.91
N TYR A 422 -2.69 -0.78 -20.45
CA TYR A 422 -2.77 0.45 -21.27
C TYR A 422 -1.97 0.30 -22.56
N ARG A 423 -0.81 -0.32 -22.49
CA ARG A 423 0.03 -0.62 -23.64
C ARG A 423 -0.66 -1.58 -24.62
N LEU A 424 -1.17 -2.71 -24.12
CA LEU A 424 -1.88 -3.72 -24.92
C LEU A 424 -3.13 -3.15 -25.59
N LEU A 425 -3.78 -2.17 -24.97
CA LEU A 425 -4.94 -1.46 -25.49
C LEU A 425 -4.60 -0.26 -26.40
N GLY A 426 -3.32 0.07 -26.57
CA GLY A 426 -2.88 1.24 -27.36
C GLY A 426 -3.17 2.60 -26.71
N ARG A 427 -3.40 2.63 -25.40
CA ARG A 427 -3.74 3.82 -24.61
C ARG A 427 -2.47 4.58 -24.17
N HIS A 428 -1.81 5.23 -25.13
CA HIS A 428 -0.49 5.84 -24.94
C HIS A 428 -0.44 6.95 -23.87
N ASP A 429 -1.50 7.76 -23.74
CA ASP A 429 -1.54 8.85 -22.75
C ASP A 429 -1.66 8.32 -21.31
N GLU A 430 -2.51 7.31 -21.11
CA GLU A 430 -2.66 6.61 -19.83
C GLU A 430 -1.37 5.86 -19.46
N LEU A 431 -0.75 5.18 -20.42
CA LEU A 431 0.54 4.53 -20.24
C LEU A 431 1.66 5.52 -19.84
N SER A 432 1.76 6.66 -20.51
CA SER A 432 2.74 7.70 -20.17
C SER A 432 2.52 8.27 -18.76
N THR A 433 1.26 8.36 -18.34
CA THR A 433 0.89 8.82 -16.99
C THR A 433 1.20 7.76 -15.94
N ALA A 434 0.91 6.49 -16.22
CA ALA A 434 1.27 5.37 -15.37
C ALA A 434 2.80 5.25 -15.22
N ALA A 435 3.56 5.35 -16.31
CA ALA A 435 5.03 5.30 -16.29
C ALA A 435 5.64 6.39 -15.40
N ARG A 436 5.11 7.62 -15.43
CA ARG A 436 5.53 8.71 -14.51
C ARG A 436 5.24 8.35 -13.05
N ARG A 437 4.03 7.85 -12.74
CA ARG A 437 3.66 7.42 -11.37
C ARG A 437 4.54 6.27 -10.87
N ILE A 438 4.84 5.30 -11.73
CA ILE A 438 5.74 4.18 -11.41
C ILE A 438 7.14 4.71 -11.12
N LEU A 439 7.67 5.58 -11.99
CA LEU A 439 9.01 6.14 -11.83
C LEU A 439 9.15 6.91 -10.50
N GLU A 440 8.19 7.77 -10.14
CA GLU A 440 8.20 8.47 -8.86
C GLU A 440 8.25 7.53 -7.65
N ARG A 441 7.54 6.40 -7.72
CA ARG A 441 7.52 5.39 -6.66
C ARG A 441 8.84 4.63 -6.58
N VAL A 442 9.39 4.24 -7.74
CA VAL A 442 10.69 3.59 -7.86
C VAL A 442 11.82 4.51 -7.36
N GLU A 443 11.79 5.80 -7.68
CA GLU A 443 12.78 6.77 -7.20
C GLU A 443 12.80 6.86 -5.67
N ARG A 444 11.61 6.87 -5.04
CA ARG A 444 11.50 6.84 -3.56
C ARG A 444 12.03 5.54 -2.99
N GLU A 445 11.72 4.41 -3.62
CA GLU A 445 12.20 3.10 -3.19
C GLU A 445 13.73 3.01 -3.26
N ILE A 446 14.34 3.39 -4.39
CA ILE A 446 15.80 3.34 -4.55
C ILE A 446 16.51 4.35 -3.65
N ALA A 447 15.88 5.49 -3.33
CA ALA A 447 16.44 6.44 -2.36
C ALA A 447 16.53 5.84 -0.95
N LEU A 448 15.60 4.95 -0.58
CA LEU A 448 15.59 4.24 0.71
C LEU A 448 16.42 2.96 0.68
N HIS A 449 16.39 2.24 -0.45
CA HIS A 449 17.04 0.95 -0.68
C HIS A 449 17.86 1.01 -1.98
N PRO A 450 19.08 1.58 -1.94
CA PRO A 450 19.90 1.79 -3.14
C PRO A 450 20.38 0.51 -3.84
N ASP A 451 20.15 -0.65 -3.23
CA ASP A 451 20.48 -2.00 -3.68
C ASP A 451 19.24 -2.77 -4.20
N ASN A 452 18.07 -2.14 -4.31
CA ASN A 452 16.89 -2.79 -4.87
C ASN A 452 16.96 -2.89 -6.41
N ALA A 453 17.59 -3.97 -6.90
CA ALA A 453 17.79 -4.24 -8.34
C ALA A 453 16.47 -4.28 -9.12
N ARG A 454 15.45 -4.94 -8.58
CA ARG A 454 14.13 -5.07 -9.20
C ARG A 454 13.46 -3.71 -9.41
N ALA A 455 13.53 -2.82 -8.42
CA ALA A 455 13.00 -1.46 -8.55
C ALA A 455 13.72 -0.72 -9.70
N MET A 456 15.04 -0.85 -9.79
CA MET A 456 15.81 -0.26 -10.91
C MET A 456 15.43 -0.83 -12.28
N ALA A 457 15.21 -2.15 -12.39
CA ALA A 457 14.78 -2.79 -13.64
C ALA A 457 13.41 -2.29 -14.11
N ILE A 458 12.44 -2.17 -13.19
CA ILE A 458 11.11 -1.59 -13.48
C ILE A 458 11.22 -0.11 -13.85
N GLY A 459 12.07 0.64 -13.15
CA GLY A 459 12.35 2.03 -13.45
C GLY A 459 12.98 2.21 -14.83
N ALA A 460 13.87 1.30 -15.26
CA ALA A 460 14.48 1.33 -16.58
C ALA A 460 13.44 1.18 -17.70
N ILE A 461 12.44 0.30 -17.55
CA ILE A 461 11.30 0.20 -18.48
C ILE A 461 10.52 1.51 -18.51
N SER A 462 10.18 2.07 -17.35
CA SER A 462 9.41 3.30 -17.25
C SER A 462 10.15 4.48 -17.91
N LEU A 463 11.46 4.59 -17.70
CA LEU A 463 12.33 5.59 -18.32
C LEU A 463 12.44 5.39 -19.83
N ALA A 464 12.56 4.15 -20.30
CA ALA A 464 12.57 3.83 -21.74
C ALA A 464 11.27 4.29 -22.40
N HIS A 465 10.12 4.01 -21.78
CA HIS A 465 8.82 4.46 -22.25
C HIS A 465 8.69 5.98 -22.32
N LEU A 466 9.22 6.70 -21.31
CA LEU A 466 9.24 8.16 -21.25
C LEU A 466 10.30 8.80 -22.17
N GLY A 467 11.10 8.00 -22.89
CA GLY A 467 12.14 8.47 -23.80
C GLY A 467 13.46 8.87 -23.12
N GLU A 468 13.60 8.63 -21.82
CA GLU A 468 14.79 8.97 -21.02
C GLU A 468 15.90 7.91 -21.15
N LYS A 469 16.35 7.66 -22.38
CA LYS A 469 17.22 6.52 -22.73
C LYS A 469 18.50 6.40 -21.91
N ALA A 470 19.16 7.54 -21.61
CA ALA A 470 20.42 7.53 -20.87
C ALA A 470 20.24 7.01 -19.44
N ARG A 471 19.20 7.49 -18.74
CA ARG A 471 18.86 7.04 -17.39
C ARG A 471 18.38 5.60 -17.38
N ALA A 472 17.59 5.19 -18.38
CA ALA A 472 17.14 3.81 -18.53
C ALA A 472 18.33 2.84 -18.59
N LYS A 473 19.35 3.16 -19.40
CA LYS A 473 20.58 2.35 -19.50
C LYS A 473 21.40 2.34 -18.21
N GLU A 474 21.51 3.47 -17.53
CA GLU A 474 22.21 3.56 -16.24
C GLU A 474 21.55 2.64 -15.19
N TRP A 475 20.23 2.71 -15.05
CA TRP A 475 19.49 1.92 -14.07
C TRP A 475 19.49 0.44 -14.41
N ALA A 476 19.33 0.10 -15.69
CA ALA A 476 19.50 -1.27 -16.17
C ALA A 476 20.88 -1.85 -15.82
N ALA A 477 21.96 -1.09 -16.07
CA ALA A 477 23.32 -1.55 -15.76
C ALA A 477 23.53 -1.74 -14.25
N ARG A 478 22.98 -0.85 -13.41
CA ARG A 478 23.02 -1.00 -11.95
C ARG A 478 22.25 -2.22 -11.47
N ALA A 479 21.03 -2.43 -11.98
CA ALA A 479 20.22 -3.61 -11.67
C ALA A 479 20.98 -4.91 -11.97
N LEU A 480 21.53 -5.04 -13.17
CA LEU A 480 22.33 -6.21 -13.59
C LEU A 480 23.64 -6.36 -12.83
N THR A 481 24.19 -5.28 -12.26
CA THR A 481 25.39 -5.35 -11.41
C THR A 481 25.04 -5.93 -10.03
N ILE A 482 23.87 -5.58 -9.49
CA ILE A 482 23.42 -6.03 -8.17
C ILE A 482 22.91 -7.48 -8.25
N GLU A 483 22.02 -7.77 -9.20
CA GLU A 483 21.42 -9.10 -9.42
C GLU A 483 21.70 -9.57 -10.86
N PRO A 484 22.91 -10.10 -11.14
CA PRO A 484 23.30 -10.51 -12.49
C PRO A 484 22.61 -11.79 -12.96
N ASP A 485 21.87 -12.47 -12.09
CA ASP A 485 21.28 -13.76 -12.39
C ASP A 485 19.74 -13.79 -12.34
N ASP A 486 19.09 -12.68 -11.95
CA ASP A 486 17.63 -12.63 -11.85
C ASP A 486 16.96 -12.58 -13.22
N VAL A 487 16.20 -13.62 -13.51
CA VAL A 487 15.57 -13.88 -14.81
C VAL A 487 14.50 -12.83 -15.15
N MET A 488 13.77 -12.33 -14.15
CA MET A 488 12.71 -11.36 -14.34
C MET A 488 13.30 -9.99 -14.64
N ASP A 489 14.38 -9.62 -13.97
CA ASP A 489 15.10 -8.38 -14.23
C ASP A 489 15.72 -8.38 -15.63
N HIS A 490 16.28 -9.50 -16.09
CA HIS A 490 16.75 -9.66 -17.46
C HIS A 490 15.64 -9.44 -18.50
N HIS A 491 14.47 -10.04 -18.27
CA HIS A 491 13.31 -9.87 -19.15
C HIS A 491 12.85 -8.40 -19.21
N ASN A 492 12.71 -7.78 -18.04
CA ASN A 492 12.28 -6.40 -17.92
C ASN A 492 13.25 -5.43 -18.62
N ILE A 493 14.55 -5.61 -18.42
CA ILE A 493 15.57 -4.77 -19.05
C ILE A 493 15.64 -5.03 -20.55
N ALA A 494 15.44 -6.27 -21.01
CA ALA A 494 15.33 -6.57 -22.43
C ALA A 494 14.17 -5.82 -23.09
N CYS A 495 13.02 -5.74 -22.42
CA CYS A 495 11.87 -4.95 -22.87
C CYS A 495 12.23 -3.47 -22.99
N ALA A 496 12.91 -2.90 -21.97
CA ALA A 496 13.38 -1.52 -22.02
C ALA A 496 14.34 -1.28 -23.21
N PHE A 497 15.28 -2.20 -23.46
CA PHE A 497 16.22 -2.10 -24.57
C PHE A 497 15.54 -2.22 -25.93
N ALA A 498 14.59 -3.15 -26.07
CA ALA A 498 13.80 -3.29 -27.28
C ALA A 498 12.99 -2.01 -27.59
N GLN A 499 12.34 -1.42 -26.59
CA GLN A 499 11.62 -0.13 -26.73
C GLN A 499 12.55 1.02 -27.14
N MET A 500 13.80 1.02 -26.68
CA MET A 500 14.79 2.04 -27.04
C MET A 500 15.42 1.82 -28.43
N GLY A 501 15.19 0.68 -29.07
CA GLY A 501 15.79 0.28 -30.35
C GLY A 501 17.15 -0.41 -30.21
N GLU A 502 17.55 -0.80 -29.01
CA GLU A 502 18.82 -1.48 -28.71
C GLU A 502 18.67 -3.00 -28.86
N LEU A 503 18.33 -3.45 -30.07
CA LEU A 503 17.80 -4.80 -30.32
C LEU A 503 18.80 -5.92 -29.98
N ASP A 504 20.09 -5.74 -30.28
CA ASP A 504 21.11 -6.75 -29.97
C ASP A 504 21.27 -6.95 -28.46
N GLN A 505 21.32 -5.85 -27.70
CA GLN A 505 21.44 -5.90 -26.24
C GLN A 505 20.18 -6.53 -25.61
N ALA A 506 18.99 -6.24 -26.16
CA ALA A 506 17.75 -6.87 -25.74
C ALA A 506 17.80 -8.39 -25.93
N ILE A 507 18.30 -8.85 -27.08
CA ILE A 507 18.40 -10.29 -27.40
C ILE A 507 19.43 -10.99 -26.52
N ASP A 508 20.58 -10.36 -26.24
CA ASP A 508 21.60 -10.93 -25.33
C ASP A 508 21.02 -11.22 -23.94
N LEU A 509 20.18 -10.30 -23.43
CA LEU A 509 19.48 -10.47 -22.16
C LEU A 509 18.39 -11.56 -22.24
N LEU A 510 17.61 -11.61 -23.32
CA LEU A 510 16.59 -12.64 -23.53
C LEU A 510 17.19 -14.04 -23.65
N GLU A 511 18.30 -14.20 -24.35
CA GLU A 511 19.00 -15.49 -24.45
C GLU A 511 19.43 -16.00 -23.07
N THR A 512 19.80 -15.10 -22.16
CA THR A 512 20.17 -15.43 -20.77
C THR A 512 18.95 -15.79 -19.95
N CYS A 513 17.88 -14.99 -20.06
CA CYS A 513 16.60 -15.23 -19.42
C CYS A 513 16.04 -16.61 -19.81
N VAL A 514 15.83 -16.85 -21.10
CA VAL A 514 15.14 -18.04 -21.62
C VAL A 514 15.85 -19.36 -21.28
N ARG A 515 17.19 -19.36 -21.17
CA ARG A 515 17.95 -20.53 -20.70
C ARG A 515 17.60 -20.96 -19.28
N ARG A 516 17.12 -20.04 -18.45
CA ARG A 516 16.90 -20.21 -17.01
C ARG A 516 15.43 -20.26 -16.61
N VAL A 517 14.53 -19.85 -17.51
CA VAL A 517 13.08 -19.87 -17.30
C VAL A 517 12.52 -21.31 -17.48
N PRO A 518 11.63 -21.80 -16.58
CA PRO A 518 10.91 -23.04 -16.81
C PRO A 518 10.10 -22.99 -18.12
N PRO A 519 10.07 -24.06 -18.94
CA PRO A 519 9.45 -24.03 -20.27
C PRO A 519 8.00 -23.48 -20.31
N LYS A 520 7.22 -23.68 -19.24
CA LYS A 520 5.85 -23.17 -19.10
C LYS A 520 5.71 -21.65 -19.16
N HIS A 521 6.77 -20.88 -18.88
CA HIS A 521 6.73 -19.41 -18.93
C HIS A 521 7.27 -18.83 -20.26
N LEU A 522 7.68 -19.68 -21.21
CA LEU A 522 8.08 -19.25 -22.56
C LEU A 522 6.95 -18.55 -23.33
N THR A 523 5.71 -18.97 -23.09
CA THR A 523 4.50 -18.43 -23.72
C THR A 523 4.23 -16.97 -23.37
N TRP A 524 4.70 -16.50 -22.21
CA TRP A 524 4.60 -15.10 -21.85
C TRP A 524 5.63 -14.26 -22.62
N ILE A 525 6.88 -14.71 -22.71
CA ILE A 525 7.96 -14.01 -23.43
C ILE A 525 7.61 -13.82 -24.91
N THR A 526 7.01 -14.82 -25.57
CA THR A 526 6.66 -14.73 -26.99
C THR A 526 5.46 -13.83 -27.29
N ARG A 527 4.66 -13.50 -26.27
CA ARG A 527 3.47 -12.65 -26.38
C ARG A 527 3.68 -11.23 -25.91
N GLU A 528 4.89 -10.90 -25.44
CA GLU A 528 5.22 -9.62 -24.83
C GLU A 528 5.32 -8.50 -25.90
N PRO A 529 4.40 -7.51 -25.93
CA PRO A 529 4.40 -6.49 -26.98
C PRO A 529 5.68 -5.64 -27.04
N ASP A 530 6.42 -5.52 -25.92
CA ASP A 530 7.69 -4.78 -25.88
C ASP A 530 8.78 -5.45 -26.73
N LEU A 531 8.62 -6.75 -26.99
CA LEU A 531 9.53 -7.53 -27.81
C LEU A 531 9.08 -7.61 -29.27
N MET A 532 7.96 -6.98 -29.64
CA MET A 532 7.49 -6.89 -31.03
C MET A 532 8.57 -6.35 -31.99
N PRO A 533 9.41 -5.34 -31.63
CA PRO A 533 10.54 -4.92 -32.46
C PRO A 533 11.56 -6.03 -32.76
N LEU A 534 11.63 -7.07 -31.92
CA LEU A 534 12.55 -8.20 -32.08
C LEU A 534 12.01 -9.29 -32.99
N HIS A 535 10.71 -9.33 -33.32
CA HIS A 535 10.09 -10.43 -34.08
C HIS A 535 10.69 -10.61 -35.49
N GLY A 536 11.18 -9.53 -36.09
CA GLY A 536 11.90 -9.57 -37.38
C GLY A 536 13.39 -9.93 -37.26
N HIS A 537 13.94 -10.02 -36.05
CA HIS A 537 15.36 -10.23 -35.84
C HIS A 537 15.74 -11.72 -35.96
N PRO A 538 16.75 -12.10 -36.78
CA PRO A 538 17.10 -13.50 -37.00
C PRO A 538 17.45 -14.28 -35.72
N ARG A 539 18.20 -13.64 -34.81
CA ARG A 539 18.55 -14.25 -33.51
C ARG A 539 17.33 -14.50 -32.63
N TYR A 540 16.33 -13.62 -32.66
CA TYR A 540 15.09 -13.79 -31.89
C TYR A 540 14.27 -14.95 -32.45
N GLN A 541 14.10 -15.03 -33.78
CA GLN A 541 13.40 -16.14 -34.42
C GLN A 541 14.06 -17.49 -34.12
N ALA A 542 15.39 -17.55 -34.18
CA ALA A 542 16.15 -18.75 -33.82
C ALA A 542 16.00 -19.12 -32.34
N LEU A 543 15.99 -18.13 -31.44
CA LEU A 543 15.75 -18.33 -30.02
C LEU A 543 14.36 -18.94 -29.78
N ILE A 544 13.30 -18.34 -30.33
CA ILE A 544 11.93 -18.84 -30.13
C ILE A 544 11.76 -20.25 -30.71
N ALA A 545 12.22 -20.50 -31.93
CA ALA A 545 12.10 -21.82 -32.58
C ALA A 545 12.81 -22.93 -31.79
N ARG A 546 13.99 -22.64 -31.22
CA ARG A 546 14.72 -23.59 -30.36
C ARG A 546 13.91 -23.97 -29.11
N GLU A 547 13.22 -23.01 -28.54
CA GLU A 547 12.58 -23.14 -27.24
C GLU A 547 11.18 -23.73 -27.35
N GLU A 548 10.46 -23.44 -28.45
CA GLU A 548 9.25 -24.16 -28.84
C GLU A 548 9.54 -25.66 -29.07
N ALA A 549 10.66 -25.99 -29.73
CA ALA A 549 11.09 -27.38 -29.91
C ALA A 549 11.41 -28.05 -28.57
N ARG A 550 12.06 -27.34 -27.63
CA ARG A 550 12.33 -27.82 -26.27
C ARG A 550 11.05 -28.08 -25.47
N LEU A 551 10.08 -27.18 -25.55
CA LEU A 551 8.78 -27.32 -24.91
C LEU A 551 8.02 -28.54 -25.45
N ALA A 552 7.95 -28.68 -26.78
CA ALA A 552 7.29 -29.81 -27.43
C ALA A 552 7.89 -31.17 -27.04
N ALA A 553 9.22 -31.26 -26.93
CA ALA A 553 9.92 -32.46 -26.48
C ALA A 553 9.62 -32.81 -25.00
N THR A 554 9.44 -31.81 -24.15
CA THR A 554 9.09 -32.00 -22.74
C THR A 554 7.68 -32.54 -22.58
N THR A 555 6.72 -32.01 -23.35
CA THR A 555 5.32 -32.45 -23.34
C THR A 555 5.14 -33.88 -23.89
N THR A 556 5.96 -34.30 -24.87
CA THR A 556 5.92 -35.66 -25.42
C THR A 556 6.58 -36.70 -24.50
N GLY A 557 7.65 -36.32 -23.78
CA GLY A 557 8.27 -37.21 -22.79
C GLY A 557 7.34 -37.55 -21.61
N GLN A 558 6.66 -36.54 -21.06
CA GLN A 558 5.69 -36.71 -19.97
C GLN A 558 4.48 -37.58 -20.36
N ALA A 559 4.08 -37.58 -21.64
CA ALA A 559 3.02 -38.45 -22.14
C ALA A 559 3.46 -39.92 -22.31
N SER A 560 4.76 -40.18 -22.49
CA SER A 560 5.29 -41.55 -22.62
C SER A 560 5.60 -42.24 -21.30
N GLU A 561 5.87 -41.49 -20.23
CA GLU A 561 6.09 -42.03 -18.87
C GLU A 561 4.78 -42.28 -18.11
N ALA A 562 3.66 -41.73 -18.59
CA ALA A 562 2.31 -41.93 -18.04
C ALA A 562 1.50 -43.03 -18.75
N GLY A 563 2.13 -43.79 -19.67
CA GLY A 563 1.52 -44.82 -20.51
C GLY A 563 1.72 -46.24 -20.03
#